data_AF-A0A965TTT8-F1
#
_entry.id   AF-A0A965TTT8-F1
#
_cell.length_a   1.000
_cell.length_b   1.000
_cell.length_c   1.000
_cell.angle_alpha   90.00
_cell.angle_beta   90.00
_cell.angle_gamma   90.00
#
_symmetry.space_group_name_H-M   'P 1'
#
loop_
_entity.id
_entity.type
_entity.pdbx_description
1 polymer ?
#
loop_
_entity_poly.entity_id
_entity_poly.type
_entity_poly.pdbx_seq_one_letter_code
_entity_poly.pdbx_strand_id
1 'polypeptide(L)'
;MKTIKLIVLILLTIVFIVYGIGFMTYRGINNTLLDQQYYHSVVGDYEISTIVHGQLSEMIPPIVRDGLTGGSPVTDPMKKAAVDSQVELISKAITDALDEEWIEVQAVMVTDDVVSLLNGEKASLGSVINLKSKLDDIKQNIATSLEEFSDGELIAIFGAPRAYIPMIADQIVGELGLPESFVIADAVDTMAPGVLATGTTYLEIMNTVFGPLSWAIIIVFLVLCMLFWKVGKGLQWFGISILLTGGIFLSLTNFFSNLSRTENLTGANLESLPISTSTLQSIVTFTFSEMTLMPILFLVGGVVLFILGVVIHKRGNKA
;
A
#
# COMPACT_ATOMS: atom_id res chain seq x y z
N MET A 1 36.28 -34.07 19.42
CA MET A 1 35.88 -32.73 19.94
C MET A 1 35.86 -31.62 18.89
N LYS A 2 36.91 -31.40 18.07
CA LYS A 2 36.92 -30.29 17.08
C LYS A 2 35.79 -30.38 16.04
N THR A 3 35.53 -31.59 15.51
CA THR A 3 34.46 -31.83 14.52
C THR A 3 33.07 -31.57 15.09
N ILE A 4 32.79 -32.01 16.32
CA ILE A 4 31.50 -31.79 16.99
C ILE A 4 31.27 -30.28 17.22
N LYS A 5 32.29 -29.54 17.68
CA LYS A 5 32.20 -28.08 17.85
C LYS A 5 31.86 -27.37 16.53
N LEU A 6 32.48 -27.79 15.42
CA LEU A 6 32.20 -27.24 14.10
C LEU A 6 30.76 -27.51 13.66
N ILE A 7 30.27 -28.75 13.81
CA ILE A 7 28.89 -29.13 13.45
C ILE A 7 27.87 -28.30 14.24
N VAL A 8 28.05 -28.19 15.56
CA VAL A 8 27.18 -27.38 16.42
C VAL A 8 27.17 -25.91 15.98
N LEU A 9 28.33 -25.36 15.63
CA LEU A 9 28.44 -23.99 15.20
C LEU A 9 27.76 -23.75 13.84
N ILE A 10 27.87 -24.69 12.90
CA ILE A 10 27.15 -24.64 11.62
C ILE A 10 25.63 -24.63 11.87
N LEU A 11 25.12 -25.52 12.73
CA LEU A 11 23.70 -25.55 13.09
C LEU A 11 23.25 -24.23 13.71
N LEU A 12 24.02 -23.69 14.66
CA LEU A 12 23.73 -22.38 15.26
C LEU A 12 23.78 -21.24 14.22
N THR A 13 24.66 -21.34 13.22
CA THR A 13 24.75 -20.37 12.12
C THR A 13 23.50 -20.41 11.24
N ILE A 14 22.97 -21.61 10.95
CA ILE A 14 21.71 -21.75 10.21
C ILE A 14 20.57 -21.09 10.99
N VAL A 15 20.46 -21.36 12.30
CA VAL A 15 19.47 -20.71 13.16
C VAL A 15 19.64 -19.19 13.15
N PHE A 16 20.87 -18.70 13.28
CA PHE A 16 21.18 -17.27 13.20
C PHE A 16 20.77 -16.66 11.86
N ILE A 17 21.01 -17.35 10.74
CA ILE A 17 20.61 -16.88 9.41
C ILE A 17 19.08 -16.76 9.33
N VAL A 18 18.33 -17.78 9.77
CA VAL A 18 16.86 -17.76 9.74
C VAL A 18 16.32 -16.59 10.57
N TYR A 19 16.82 -16.42 11.80
CA TYR A 19 16.41 -15.30 12.66
C TYR A 19 16.83 -13.94 12.10
N GLY A 20 18.04 -13.84 11.53
CA GLY A 20 18.54 -12.61 10.93
C GLY A 20 17.74 -12.20 9.70
N ILE A 21 17.32 -13.15 8.86
CA ILE A 21 16.40 -12.91 7.75
C ILE A 21 15.06 -12.39 8.28
N GLY A 22 14.47 -13.06 9.28
CA GLY A 22 13.20 -12.61 9.88
C GLY A 22 13.29 -11.21 10.49
N PHE A 23 14.42 -10.88 11.16
CA PHE A 23 14.68 -9.54 11.67
C PHE A 23 14.75 -8.48 10.56
N MET A 24 15.43 -8.77 9.45
CA MET A 24 15.51 -7.84 8.32
C MET A 24 14.16 -7.68 7.62
N THR A 25 13.37 -8.74 7.49
CA THR A 25 11.98 -8.66 7.01
C THR A 25 11.14 -7.77 7.92
N TYR A 26 11.20 -7.97 9.24
CA TYR A 26 10.50 -7.15 10.23
C TYR A 26 10.88 -5.67 10.13
N ARG A 27 12.17 -5.36 10.04
CA ARG A 27 12.63 -3.97 9.86
C ARG A 27 12.20 -3.39 8.52
N GLY A 28 12.21 -4.19 7.46
CA GLY A 28 11.71 -3.78 6.14
C GLY A 28 10.23 -3.45 6.17
N ILE A 29 9.40 -4.26 6.84
CA ILE A 29 7.96 -4.00 7.01
C ILE A 29 7.73 -2.69 7.79
N ASN A 30 8.48 -2.46 8.88
CA ASN A 30 8.40 -1.22 9.65
C ASN A 30 8.80 0.03 8.85
N ASN A 31 9.74 -0.10 7.91
CA ASN A 31 10.18 1.01 7.06
C ASN A 31 9.31 1.18 5.80
N THR A 32 8.31 0.31 5.59
CA THR A 32 7.47 0.33 4.37
C THR A 32 5.99 0.26 4.76
N LEU A 33 5.44 -0.94 4.90
CA LEU A 33 4.01 -1.18 5.09
C LEU A 33 3.43 -0.56 6.37
N LEU A 34 4.28 -0.24 7.35
CA LEU A 34 3.88 0.37 8.62
C LEU A 34 4.38 1.81 8.79
N ASP A 35 4.97 2.39 7.74
CA ASP A 35 5.37 3.80 7.70
C ASP A 35 4.34 4.60 6.89
N GLN A 36 3.76 5.64 7.50
CA GLN A 36 2.82 6.54 6.81
C GLN A 36 3.51 7.29 5.66
N GLN A 37 4.78 7.70 5.85
CA GLN A 37 5.53 8.45 4.84
C GLN A 37 5.77 7.63 3.57
N TYR A 38 5.87 6.30 3.71
CA TYR A 38 5.94 5.40 2.56
C TYR A 38 4.68 5.53 1.69
N TYR A 39 3.47 5.52 2.27
CA TYR A 39 2.24 5.65 1.49
C TYR A 39 2.04 7.05 0.92
N HIS A 40 2.46 8.11 1.65
CA HIS A 40 2.43 9.47 1.11
C HIS A 40 3.31 9.58 -0.14
N SER A 41 4.51 8.99 -0.09
CA SER A 41 5.42 8.92 -1.25
C SER A 41 4.80 8.10 -2.37
N VAL A 42 4.15 6.97 -2.06
CA VAL A 42 3.50 6.14 -3.09
C VAL A 42 2.35 6.87 -3.76
N VAL A 43 1.51 7.58 -3.00
CA VAL A 43 0.37 8.33 -3.53
C VAL A 43 0.85 9.47 -4.43
N GLY A 44 1.85 10.23 -3.98
CA GLY A 44 2.40 11.37 -4.73
C GLY A 44 3.25 10.97 -5.94
N ASP A 45 4.30 10.15 -5.74
CA ASP A 45 5.29 9.86 -6.78
C ASP A 45 4.76 8.96 -7.92
N TYR A 46 3.68 8.21 -7.66
CA TYR A 46 3.05 7.33 -8.64
C TYR A 46 1.67 7.81 -9.10
N GLU A 47 1.30 9.05 -8.79
CA GLU A 47 0.08 9.72 -9.27
C GLU A 47 -1.19 8.88 -9.06
N ILE A 48 -1.31 8.27 -7.87
CA ILE A 48 -2.43 7.37 -7.55
C ILE A 48 -3.77 8.11 -7.66
N SER A 49 -3.80 9.39 -7.28
CA SER A 49 -4.97 10.26 -7.41
C SER A 49 -5.42 10.42 -8.87
N THR A 50 -4.49 10.68 -9.79
CA THR A 50 -4.76 10.78 -11.23
C THR A 50 -5.27 9.46 -11.81
N ILE A 51 -4.71 8.33 -11.39
CA ILE A 51 -5.18 6.99 -11.82
C ILE A 51 -6.62 6.76 -11.36
N VAL A 52 -6.91 7.02 -10.08
CA VAL A 52 -8.26 6.86 -9.52
C VAL A 52 -9.24 7.82 -10.19
N HIS A 53 -8.86 9.08 -10.43
CA HIS A 53 -9.67 10.06 -11.15
C HIS A 53 -10.02 9.60 -12.56
N GLY A 54 -9.04 9.08 -13.30
CA GLY A 54 -9.24 8.51 -14.63
C GLY A 54 -10.20 7.33 -14.62
N GLN A 55 -10.05 6.41 -13.66
CA GLN A 55 -10.96 5.27 -13.50
C GLN A 55 -12.38 5.69 -13.15
N LEU A 56 -12.55 6.67 -12.25
CA LEU A 56 -13.86 7.25 -11.95
C LEU A 56 -14.49 7.87 -13.20
N SER A 57 -13.71 8.62 -13.98
CA SER A 57 -14.18 9.23 -15.24
C SER A 57 -14.62 8.21 -16.28
N GLU A 58 -14.03 7.01 -16.30
CA GLU A 58 -14.45 5.91 -17.17
C GLU A 58 -15.69 5.16 -16.64
N MET A 59 -15.80 5.00 -15.32
CA MET A 59 -16.86 4.22 -14.66
C MET A 59 -18.17 4.99 -14.47
N ILE A 60 -18.12 6.31 -14.24
CA ILE A 60 -19.30 7.13 -13.93
C ILE A 60 -20.30 7.17 -15.11
N PRO A 61 -19.92 7.45 -16.37
CA PRO A 61 -20.90 7.63 -17.45
C PRO A 61 -21.79 6.41 -17.72
N PRO A 62 -21.26 5.17 -17.74
CA PRO A 62 -22.10 3.97 -17.84
C PRO A 62 -23.10 3.83 -16.69
N ILE A 63 -22.68 4.12 -15.45
CA ILE A 63 -23.54 4.04 -14.25
C ILE A 63 -24.66 5.07 -14.32
N VAL A 64 -24.32 6.32 -14.66
CA VAL A 64 -25.29 7.40 -14.83
C VAL A 64 -26.30 7.04 -15.93
N ARG A 65 -25.82 6.52 -17.06
CA ARG A 65 -26.71 6.09 -18.16
C ARG A 65 -27.65 4.98 -17.72
N ASP A 66 -27.15 3.97 -17.00
CA ASP A 66 -27.97 2.88 -16.48
C ASP A 66 -29.05 3.41 -15.54
N GLY A 67 -28.69 4.33 -14.62
CA GLY A 67 -29.63 5.00 -13.73
C GLY A 67 -30.72 5.80 -14.46
N LEU A 68 -30.36 6.57 -15.48
CA LEU A 68 -31.31 7.38 -16.28
C LEU A 68 -32.26 6.53 -17.14
N THR A 69 -31.81 5.34 -17.57
CA THR A 69 -32.56 4.49 -18.51
C THR A 69 -33.20 3.26 -17.86
N GLY A 70 -32.91 3.01 -16.58
CA GLY A 70 -33.26 1.75 -15.91
C GLY A 70 -32.66 0.53 -16.63
N GLY A 71 -31.47 0.67 -17.22
CA GLY A 71 -30.80 -0.36 -18.02
C GLY A 71 -31.45 -0.71 -19.36
N SER A 72 -32.44 0.07 -19.81
CA SER A 72 -33.14 -0.19 -21.07
C SER A 72 -32.49 0.52 -22.26
N PRO A 73 -32.27 -0.16 -23.40
CA PRO A 73 -31.70 0.48 -24.58
C PRO A 73 -32.63 1.55 -25.14
N VAL A 74 -32.10 2.76 -25.35
CA VAL A 74 -32.84 3.88 -25.95
C VAL A 74 -32.70 3.82 -27.47
N THR A 75 -33.77 3.41 -28.15
CA THR A 75 -33.79 3.20 -29.61
C THR A 75 -34.22 4.44 -30.40
N ASP A 76 -34.96 5.35 -29.77
CA ASP A 76 -35.37 6.62 -30.37
C ASP A 76 -34.17 7.60 -30.43
N PRO A 77 -33.76 8.07 -31.62
CA PRO A 77 -32.62 8.96 -31.77
C PRO A 77 -32.73 10.27 -30.96
N MET A 78 -33.93 10.84 -30.83
CA MET A 78 -34.12 12.10 -30.08
C MET A 78 -33.98 11.88 -28.58
N LYS A 79 -34.56 10.78 -28.06
CA LYS A 79 -34.41 10.42 -26.65
C LYS A 79 -32.98 10.03 -26.33
N LYS A 80 -32.30 9.34 -27.26
CA LYS A 80 -30.89 8.97 -27.10
C LYS A 80 -30.01 10.20 -26.97
N ALA A 81 -30.17 11.21 -27.83
CA ALA A 81 -29.42 12.46 -27.75
C ALA A 81 -29.65 13.20 -26.42
N ALA A 82 -30.90 13.24 -25.94
CA ALA A 82 -31.22 13.84 -24.65
C ALA A 82 -30.57 13.09 -23.48
N VAL A 83 -30.63 11.75 -23.48
CA VAL A 83 -29.97 10.92 -22.46
C VAL A 83 -28.45 11.09 -22.51
N ASP A 84 -27.85 11.08 -23.69
CA ASP A 84 -26.40 11.25 -23.84
C ASP A 84 -25.94 12.62 -23.32
N SER A 85 -26.71 13.68 -23.56
CA SER A 85 -26.44 15.01 -23.00
C SER A 85 -26.57 15.06 -21.47
N GLN A 86 -27.58 14.39 -20.89
CA GLN A 86 -27.71 14.28 -19.43
C GLN A 86 -26.57 13.47 -18.82
N VAL A 87 -26.17 12.37 -19.46
CA VAL A 87 -25.04 11.54 -19.01
C VAL A 87 -23.76 12.36 -19.00
N GLU A 88 -23.46 13.09 -20.07
CA GLU A 88 -22.27 13.94 -20.15
C GLU A 88 -22.26 15.00 -19.05
N LEU A 89 -23.37 15.73 -18.89
CA LEU A 89 -23.51 16.79 -17.89
C LEU A 89 -23.32 16.26 -16.47
N ILE A 90 -24.04 15.20 -16.11
CA ILE A 90 -24.00 14.63 -14.77
C ILE A 90 -22.64 14.00 -14.49
N SER A 91 -22.10 13.24 -15.44
CA SER A 91 -20.81 12.58 -15.26
C SER A 91 -19.70 13.61 -15.05
N LYS A 92 -19.68 14.66 -15.87
CA LYS A 92 -18.72 15.76 -15.73
C LYS A 92 -18.87 16.46 -14.37
N ALA A 93 -20.09 16.75 -13.94
CA ALA A 93 -20.31 17.38 -12.64
C ALA A 93 -19.80 16.54 -11.47
N ILE A 94 -19.93 15.20 -11.54
CA ILE A 94 -19.39 14.27 -10.56
C ILE A 94 -17.87 14.23 -10.63
N THR A 95 -17.27 14.07 -11.82
CA THR A 95 -15.81 13.99 -11.97
C THR A 95 -15.09 15.28 -11.60
N ASP A 96 -15.73 16.43 -11.84
CA ASP A 96 -15.19 17.74 -11.47
C ASP A 96 -15.28 17.98 -9.95
N ALA A 97 -16.31 17.45 -9.29
CA ALA A 97 -16.43 17.53 -7.83
C ALA A 97 -15.47 16.56 -7.12
N LEU A 98 -15.23 15.39 -7.69
CA LEU A 98 -14.29 14.39 -7.20
C LEU A 98 -12.92 14.57 -7.85
N ASP A 99 -12.35 15.76 -7.72
CA ASP A 99 -11.06 16.14 -8.30
C ASP A 99 -9.86 15.35 -7.71
N GLU A 100 -8.73 15.39 -8.42
CA GLU A 100 -7.49 14.67 -8.05
C GLU A 100 -6.97 15.08 -6.66
N GLU A 101 -7.04 16.37 -6.31
CA GLU A 101 -6.57 16.89 -5.02
C GLU A 101 -7.38 16.31 -3.86
N TRP A 102 -8.71 16.29 -4.00
CA TRP A 102 -9.59 15.68 -3.01
C TRP A 102 -9.35 14.18 -2.90
N ILE A 103 -9.20 13.48 -4.03
CA ILE A 103 -8.89 12.04 -4.04
C ILE A 103 -7.57 11.76 -3.32
N GLU A 104 -6.53 12.56 -3.55
CA GLU A 104 -5.24 12.43 -2.87
C GLU A 104 -5.39 12.55 -1.35
N VAL A 105 -6.11 13.58 -0.89
CA VAL A 105 -6.38 13.79 0.55
C VAL A 105 -7.15 12.61 1.14
N GLN A 106 -8.15 12.07 0.43
CA GLN A 106 -8.87 10.90 0.91
C GLN A 106 -7.98 9.65 0.93
N ALA A 107 -7.19 9.42 -0.12
CA ALA A 107 -6.29 8.28 -0.20
C ALA A 107 -5.30 8.26 0.97
N VAL A 108 -4.64 9.39 1.24
CA VAL A 108 -3.73 9.56 2.36
C VAL A 108 -4.42 9.32 3.70
N MET A 109 -5.60 9.92 3.91
CA MET A 109 -6.37 9.76 5.15
C MET A 109 -6.70 8.28 5.42
N VAL A 110 -7.11 7.55 4.38
CA VAL A 110 -7.46 6.13 4.47
C VAL A 110 -6.21 5.29 4.75
N THR A 111 -5.11 5.53 4.03
CA THR A 111 -3.87 4.77 4.25
C THR A 111 -3.29 5.03 5.63
N ASP A 112 -3.34 6.27 6.13
CA ASP A 112 -2.85 6.61 7.47
C ASP A 112 -3.65 5.91 8.57
N ASP A 113 -4.98 5.82 8.39
CA ASP A 113 -5.86 5.12 9.32
C ASP A 113 -5.58 3.61 9.36
N VAL A 114 -5.34 3.00 8.19
CA VAL A 114 -4.92 1.60 8.07
C VAL A 114 -3.56 1.38 8.74
N VAL A 115 -2.58 2.25 8.49
CA VAL A 115 -1.24 2.14 9.11
C VAL A 115 -1.32 2.29 10.63
N SER A 116 -2.07 3.27 11.15
CA SER A 116 -2.28 3.44 12.58
C SER A 116 -2.96 2.22 13.22
N LEU A 117 -3.93 1.59 12.53
CA LEU A 117 -4.52 0.33 12.98
C LEU A 117 -3.48 -0.80 13.02
N LEU A 118 -2.69 -0.97 11.96
CA LEU A 118 -1.67 -2.03 11.86
C LEU A 118 -0.53 -1.83 12.88
N ASN A 119 -0.23 -0.58 13.24
CA ASN A 119 0.71 -0.22 14.31
C ASN A 119 0.12 -0.40 15.73
N GLY A 120 -1.17 -0.71 15.86
CA GLY A 120 -1.84 -0.85 17.15
C GLY A 120 -2.11 0.48 17.86
N GLU A 121 -2.02 1.62 17.17
CA GLU A 121 -2.37 2.95 17.68
C GLU A 121 -3.89 3.12 17.79
N LYS A 122 -4.64 2.36 16.97
CA LYS A 122 -6.10 2.32 16.93
C LYS A 122 -6.61 0.89 17.05
N ALA A 123 -7.82 0.74 17.59
CA ALA A 123 -8.48 -0.56 17.72
C ALA A 123 -9.32 -0.96 16.48
N SER A 124 -9.69 0.02 15.66
CA SER A 124 -10.50 -0.18 14.45
C SER A 124 -10.24 0.94 13.44
N LEU A 125 -10.62 0.71 12.18
CA LEU A 125 -10.68 1.78 11.17
C LEU A 125 -11.75 2.80 11.58
N GLY A 126 -11.40 4.08 11.49
CA GLY A 126 -12.28 5.22 11.80
C GLY A 126 -12.38 6.24 10.67
N SER A 127 -11.65 6.04 9.57
CA SER A 127 -11.70 6.88 8.38
C SER A 127 -13.08 6.79 7.70
N VAL A 128 -13.60 7.97 7.37
CA VAL A 128 -14.88 8.13 6.68
C VAL A 128 -14.66 9.12 5.56
N ILE A 129 -14.94 8.69 4.33
CA ILE A 129 -14.95 9.60 3.18
C ILE A 129 -16.23 10.43 3.27
N ASN A 130 -16.07 11.71 3.55
CA ASN A 130 -17.19 12.65 3.62
C ASN A 130 -17.51 13.17 2.23
N LEU A 131 -18.69 12.81 1.73
CA LEU A 131 -19.17 13.22 0.41
C LEU A 131 -20.13 14.41 0.51
N LYS A 132 -20.58 14.80 1.70
CA LYS A 132 -21.60 15.85 1.88
C LYS A 132 -21.25 17.15 1.16
N SER A 133 -20.05 17.68 1.37
CA SER A 133 -19.61 18.90 0.67
C SER A 133 -19.49 18.66 -0.84
N LYS A 134 -19.11 17.45 -1.24
CA LYS A 134 -19.03 17.09 -2.67
C LYS A 134 -20.39 16.95 -3.32
N LEU A 135 -21.44 16.57 -2.60
CA LEU A 135 -22.82 16.59 -3.11
C LEU A 135 -23.28 18.02 -3.41
N ASP A 136 -22.91 18.97 -2.55
CA ASP A 136 -23.16 20.39 -2.79
C ASP A 136 -22.38 20.90 -4.01
N ASP A 137 -21.09 20.51 -4.15
CA ASP A 137 -20.26 20.83 -5.32
C ASP A 137 -20.86 20.24 -6.61
N ILE A 138 -21.30 18.98 -6.60
CA ILE A 138 -21.97 18.32 -7.75
C ILE A 138 -23.23 19.09 -8.14
N LYS A 139 -24.05 19.45 -7.16
CA LYS A 139 -25.28 20.23 -7.39
C LYS A 139 -24.96 21.58 -8.04
N GLN A 140 -23.93 22.27 -7.55
CA GLN A 140 -23.48 23.55 -8.11
C GLN A 140 -22.92 23.39 -9.53
N ASN A 141 -22.14 22.33 -9.78
CA ASN A 141 -21.57 22.03 -11.10
C ASN A 141 -22.67 21.71 -12.12
N ILE A 142 -23.69 20.94 -11.73
CA ILE A 142 -24.89 20.68 -12.54
C ILE A 142 -25.61 21.99 -12.84
N ALA A 143 -25.90 22.80 -11.82
CA ALA A 143 -26.61 24.06 -11.99
C ALA A 143 -25.87 24.99 -12.97
N THR A 144 -24.56 25.14 -12.80
CA THR A 144 -23.70 25.95 -13.67
C THR A 144 -23.71 25.42 -15.11
N SER A 145 -23.60 24.11 -15.29
CA SER A 145 -23.63 23.49 -16.63
C SER A 145 -24.99 23.66 -17.31
N LEU A 146 -26.10 23.64 -16.56
CA LEU A 146 -27.45 23.87 -17.09
C LEU A 146 -27.64 25.32 -17.58
N GLU A 147 -26.87 26.29 -17.09
CA GLU A 147 -26.94 27.69 -17.55
C GLU A 147 -26.43 27.87 -18.99
N GLU A 148 -25.68 26.89 -19.53
CA GLU A 148 -25.19 26.92 -20.91
C GLU A 148 -26.31 26.59 -21.93
N PHE A 149 -27.38 25.92 -21.49
CA PHE A 149 -28.51 25.52 -22.35
C PHE A 149 -29.54 26.65 -22.50
N SER A 150 -30.11 26.80 -23.69
CA SER A 150 -31.25 27.69 -23.90
C SER A 150 -32.52 27.17 -23.21
N ASP A 151 -33.51 28.06 -22.96
CA ASP A 151 -34.80 27.64 -22.38
C ASP A 151 -35.49 26.54 -23.20
N GLY A 152 -35.37 26.59 -24.53
CA GLY A 152 -35.94 25.57 -25.41
C GLY A 152 -35.28 24.19 -25.23
N GLU A 153 -33.96 24.16 -25.02
CA GLU A 153 -33.22 22.93 -24.78
C GLU A 153 -33.51 22.37 -23.38
N LEU A 154 -33.58 23.22 -22.35
CA LEU A 154 -33.93 22.76 -21.01
C LEU A 154 -35.36 22.21 -20.93
N ILE A 155 -36.32 22.84 -21.62
CA ILE A 155 -37.68 22.30 -21.73
C ILE A 155 -37.69 20.96 -22.48
N ALA A 156 -36.87 20.82 -23.53
CA ALA A 156 -36.80 19.59 -24.31
C ALA A 156 -36.15 18.42 -23.53
N ILE A 157 -35.12 18.70 -22.72
CA ILE A 157 -34.31 17.69 -22.03
C ILE A 157 -34.86 17.38 -20.63
N PHE A 158 -35.25 18.42 -19.88
CA PHE A 158 -35.64 18.34 -18.47
C PHE A 158 -37.10 18.74 -18.21
N GLY A 159 -37.83 19.19 -19.23
CA GLY A 159 -39.25 19.55 -19.09
C GLY A 159 -39.50 20.87 -18.36
N ALA A 160 -38.47 21.67 -18.08
CA ALA A 160 -38.57 22.90 -17.32
C ALA A 160 -37.64 24.01 -17.84
N PRO A 161 -38.03 25.30 -17.75
CA PRO A 161 -37.20 26.44 -18.18
C PRO A 161 -36.12 26.80 -17.15
N ARG A 162 -35.20 27.71 -17.52
CA ARG A 162 -34.04 28.14 -16.71
C ARG A 162 -34.38 28.55 -15.27
N ALA A 163 -35.56 29.13 -15.03
CA ALA A 163 -36.00 29.54 -13.70
C ALA A 163 -36.02 28.37 -12.67
N TYR A 164 -36.06 27.12 -13.14
CA TYR A 164 -36.08 25.92 -12.32
C TYR A 164 -34.72 25.22 -12.21
N ILE A 165 -33.62 25.78 -12.75
CA ILE A 165 -32.28 25.17 -12.67
C ILE A 165 -31.92 24.69 -11.25
N PRO A 166 -32.13 25.48 -10.17
CA PRO A 166 -31.82 25.01 -8.82
C PRO A 166 -32.63 23.78 -8.40
N MET A 167 -33.89 23.69 -8.86
CA MET A 167 -34.78 22.56 -8.57
C MET A 167 -34.39 21.33 -9.40
N ILE A 168 -34.04 21.52 -10.68
CA ILE A 168 -33.56 20.44 -11.56
C ILE A 168 -32.27 19.84 -10.99
N ALA A 169 -31.32 20.69 -10.59
CA ALA A 169 -30.06 20.23 -10.00
C ALA A 169 -30.27 19.48 -8.68
N ASP A 170 -31.16 19.97 -7.81
CA ASP A 170 -31.52 19.29 -6.56
C ASP A 170 -32.17 17.92 -6.81
N GLN A 171 -33.09 17.85 -7.78
CA GLN A 171 -33.73 16.61 -8.15
C GLN A 171 -32.74 15.60 -8.72
N ILE A 172 -31.84 16.01 -9.62
CA ILE A 172 -30.82 15.12 -10.18
C ILE A 172 -29.93 14.55 -9.07
N VAL A 173 -29.41 15.38 -8.17
CA VAL A 173 -28.56 14.90 -7.07
C VAL A 173 -29.33 13.99 -6.12
N GLY A 174 -30.60 14.30 -5.83
CA GLY A 174 -31.47 13.44 -5.03
C GLY A 174 -31.74 12.08 -5.68
N GLU A 175 -31.91 12.04 -6.99
CA GLU A 175 -32.13 10.81 -7.76
C GLU A 175 -30.86 9.95 -7.93
N LEU A 176 -29.66 10.55 -7.89
CA LEU A 176 -28.40 9.81 -7.89
C LEU A 176 -28.24 8.90 -6.66
N GLY A 177 -28.89 9.22 -5.53
CA GLY A 177 -28.87 8.39 -4.33
C GLY A 177 -27.48 8.19 -3.72
N LEU A 178 -26.54 9.12 -3.98
CA LEU A 178 -25.18 9.04 -3.45
C LEU A 178 -25.20 9.21 -1.91
N PRO A 179 -24.44 8.41 -1.16
CA PRO A 179 -24.38 8.54 0.29
C PRO A 179 -23.67 9.84 0.71
N GLU A 180 -24.10 10.45 1.83
CA GLU A 180 -23.39 11.61 2.39
C GLU A 180 -22.01 11.25 2.96
N SER A 181 -21.81 9.98 3.32
CA SER A 181 -20.58 9.48 3.91
C SER A 181 -20.36 8.01 3.55
N PHE A 182 -19.11 7.64 3.33
CA PHE A 182 -18.71 6.25 3.09
C PHE A 182 -17.72 5.79 4.17
N VAL A 183 -18.13 4.78 4.95
CA VAL A 183 -17.33 4.23 6.05
C VAL A 183 -16.40 3.15 5.50
N ILE A 184 -15.09 3.37 5.62
CA ILE A 184 -14.09 2.46 5.05
C ILE A 184 -14.12 1.09 5.72
N ALA A 185 -14.37 1.06 7.04
CA ALA A 185 -14.45 -0.19 7.81
C ALA A 185 -15.46 -1.18 7.18
N ASP A 186 -16.66 -0.69 6.85
CA ASP A 186 -17.73 -1.50 6.27
C ASP A 186 -17.34 -2.04 4.88
N ALA A 187 -16.64 -1.23 4.09
CA ALA A 187 -16.16 -1.61 2.77
C ALA A 187 -15.09 -2.71 2.85
N VAL A 188 -14.12 -2.56 3.76
CA VAL A 188 -13.05 -3.55 3.96
C VAL A 188 -13.61 -4.86 4.49
N ASP A 189 -14.52 -4.82 5.46
CA ASP A 189 -15.15 -6.04 6.00
C ASP A 189 -15.97 -6.77 4.94
N THR A 190 -16.55 -6.05 3.98
CA THR A 190 -17.29 -6.64 2.86
C THR A 190 -16.36 -7.24 1.81
N MET A 191 -15.29 -6.54 1.43
CA MET A 191 -14.39 -6.95 0.35
C MET A 191 -13.35 -8.00 0.79
N ALA A 192 -12.90 -7.93 2.05
CA ALA A 192 -11.79 -8.71 2.57
C ALA A 192 -12.02 -9.10 4.05
N PRO A 193 -13.07 -9.88 4.36
CA PRO A 193 -13.45 -10.20 5.73
C PRO A 193 -12.31 -10.89 6.49
N GLY A 194 -11.98 -10.36 7.67
CA GLY A 194 -10.99 -10.95 8.58
C GLY A 194 -9.53 -10.73 8.19
N VAL A 195 -9.23 -10.07 7.06
CA VAL A 195 -7.85 -9.80 6.63
C VAL A 195 -7.13 -8.86 7.59
N LEU A 196 -7.80 -7.78 8.05
CA LEU A 196 -7.21 -6.84 9.01
C LEU A 196 -6.89 -7.50 10.35
N ALA A 197 -7.83 -8.26 10.91
CA ALA A 197 -7.64 -8.96 12.19
C ALA A 197 -6.52 -10.02 12.12
N THR A 198 -6.43 -10.71 10.97
CA THR A 198 -5.34 -11.66 10.71
C THR A 198 -4.01 -10.92 10.59
N GLY A 199 -3.98 -9.80 9.86
CA GLY A 199 -2.81 -8.95 9.67
C GLY A 199 -2.25 -8.40 10.98
N THR A 200 -3.09 -7.81 11.83
CA THR A 200 -2.67 -7.29 13.14
C THR A 200 -2.10 -8.39 14.03
N THR A 201 -2.74 -9.57 14.06
CA THR A 201 -2.24 -10.73 14.83
C THR A 201 -0.84 -11.17 14.36
N TYR A 202 -0.62 -11.25 13.04
CA TYR A 202 0.70 -11.60 12.51
C TYR A 202 1.75 -10.54 12.84
N LEU A 203 1.39 -9.25 12.76
CA LEU A 203 2.29 -8.16 13.09
C LEU A 203 2.65 -8.14 14.58
N GLU A 204 1.72 -8.43 15.48
CA GLU A 204 1.99 -8.56 16.91
C GLU A 204 2.98 -9.70 17.22
N ILE A 205 2.77 -10.87 16.61
CA ILE A 205 3.69 -12.01 16.73
C ILE A 205 5.07 -11.62 16.19
N MET A 206 5.11 -11.01 15.01
CA MET A 206 6.35 -10.60 14.36
C MET A 206 7.10 -9.55 15.19
N ASN A 207 6.41 -8.57 15.77
CA ASN A 207 6.98 -7.55 16.64
C ASN A 207 7.57 -8.17 17.91
N THR A 208 6.87 -9.14 18.50
CA THR A 208 7.34 -9.86 19.69
C THR A 208 8.58 -10.70 19.38
N VAL A 209 8.53 -11.51 18.32
CA VAL A 209 9.58 -12.48 17.96
C VAL A 209 10.81 -11.80 17.37
N PHE A 210 10.61 -10.81 16.50
CA PHE A 210 11.69 -10.20 15.73
C PHE A 210 12.07 -8.80 16.18
N GLY A 211 11.36 -8.16 17.11
CA GLY A 211 11.76 -6.89 17.71
C GLY A 211 12.93 -7.04 18.69
N PRO A 212 12.70 -6.93 20.02
CA PRO A 212 13.78 -6.96 21.01
C PRO A 212 14.49 -8.33 21.11
N LEU A 213 13.79 -9.44 20.85
CA LEU A 213 14.34 -10.78 20.96
C LEU A 213 15.45 -11.07 19.93
N SER A 214 15.38 -10.47 18.73
CA SER A 214 16.42 -10.59 17.70
C SER A 214 17.79 -10.14 18.22
N TRP A 215 17.83 -9.03 18.96
CA TRP A 215 19.08 -8.53 19.55
C TRP A 215 19.66 -9.48 20.58
N ALA A 216 18.82 -10.07 21.43
CA ALA A 216 19.25 -11.07 22.40
C ALA A 216 19.86 -12.29 21.69
N ILE A 217 19.22 -12.79 20.62
CA ILE A 217 19.73 -13.92 19.83
C ILE A 217 21.08 -13.59 19.18
N ILE A 218 21.22 -12.39 18.58
CA ILE A 218 22.47 -11.94 17.97
C ILE A 218 23.60 -11.90 19.00
N ILE A 219 23.36 -11.33 20.19
CA ILE A 219 24.34 -11.24 21.27
C ILE A 219 24.72 -12.62 21.80
N VAL A 220 23.73 -13.48 22.08
CA VAL A 220 23.97 -14.85 22.55
C VAL A 220 24.79 -15.63 21.53
N PHE A 221 24.46 -15.53 20.23
CA PHE A 221 25.22 -16.20 19.18
C PHE A 221 26.67 -15.69 19.08
N LEU A 222 26.90 -14.37 19.21
CA LEU A 222 28.23 -13.79 19.27
C LEU A 222 29.04 -14.35 20.46
N VAL A 223 28.45 -14.40 21.65
CA VAL A 223 29.09 -14.94 22.85
C VAL A 223 29.44 -16.42 22.67
N LEU A 224 28.51 -17.21 22.13
CA LEU A 224 28.76 -18.62 21.82
C LEU A 224 29.91 -18.78 20.82
N CYS A 225 29.97 -17.98 19.74
CA CYS A 225 31.08 -18.02 18.79
C CYS A 225 32.43 -17.77 19.48
N MET A 226 32.50 -16.79 20.38
CA MET A 226 33.72 -16.50 21.15
C MET A 226 34.09 -17.63 22.12
N LEU A 227 33.12 -18.24 22.80
CA LEU A 227 33.35 -19.36 23.72
C LEU A 227 33.86 -20.62 22.99
N PHE A 228 33.32 -20.91 21.81
CA PHE A 228 33.69 -22.11 21.06
C PHE A 228 35.09 -22.03 20.43
N TRP A 229 35.55 -20.83 20.03
CA TRP A 229 36.78 -20.66 19.24
C TRP A 229 37.78 -19.60 19.70
N LYS A 230 37.60 -19.05 20.90
CA LYS A 230 38.34 -17.88 21.40
C LYS A 230 37.98 -16.62 20.60
N VAL A 231 38.19 -15.46 21.21
CA VAL A 231 37.74 -14.16 20.71
C VAL A 231 38.05 -13.91 19.22
N GLY A 232 39.31 -14.13 18.79
CA GLY A 232 39.72 -13.84 17.40
C GLY A 232 38.99 -14.67 16.33
N LYS A 233 39.00 -16.01 16.46
CA LYS A 233 38.32 -16.89 15.49
C LYS A 233 36.79 -16.87 15.64
N GLY A 234 36.29 -16.64 16.87
CA GLY A 234 34.86 -16.44 17.11
C GLY A 234 34.31 -15.21 16.39
N LEU A 235 35.02 -14.08 16.45
CA LEU A 235 34.66 -12.86 15.72
C LEU A 235 34.70 -13.06 14.20
N GLN A 236 35.67 -13.80 13.67
CA GLN A 236 35.71 -14.15 12.25
C GLN A 236 34.47 -14.93 11.83
N TRP A 237 34.10 -15.96 12.60
CA TRP A 237 32.94 -16.79 12.27
C TRP A 237 31.63 -16.02 12.37
N PHE A 238 31.48 -15.21 13.42
CA PHE A 238 30.32 -14.35 13.58
C PHE A 238 30.23 -13.33 12.43
N GLY A 239 31.34 -12.71 12.03
CA GLY A 239 31.40 -11.83 10.86
C GLY A 239 30.98 -12.52 9.57
N ILE A 240 31.46 -13.75 9.32
CA ILE A 240 31.04 -14.56 8.15
C ILE A 240 29.53 -14.87 8.22
N SER A 241 29.01 -15.20 9.41
CA SER A 241 27.60 -15.50 9.59
C SER A 241 26.73 -14.29 9.25
N ILE A 242 27.10 -13.09 9.73
CA ILE A 242 26.42 -11.83 9.39
C ILE A 242 26.49 -11.56 7.88
N LEU A 243 27.68 -11.72 7.27
CA LEU A 243 27.86 -11.53 5.82
C LEU A 243 26.93 -12.45 5.02
N LEU A 244 26.86 -13.73 5.40
CA LEU A 244 25.99 -14.70 4.74
C LEU A 244 24.52 -14.32 4.91
N THR A 245 24.08 -13.96 6.12
CA THR A 245 22.69 -13.53 6.35
C THR A 245 22.33 -12.32 5.47
N GLY A 246 23.15 -11.27 5.49
CA GLY A 246 22.90 -10.06 4.70
C GLY A 246 22.93 -10.33 3.19
N GLY A 247 23.88 -11.13 2.72
CA GLY A 247 24.00 -11.50 1.31
C GLY A 247 22.84 -12.37 0.81
N ILE A 248 22.39 -13.34 1.61
CA ILE A 248 21.22 -14.16 1.29
C ILE A 248 19.97 -13.28 1.22
N PHE A 249 19.77 -12.39 2.18
CA PHE A 249 18.61 -11.51 2.20
C PHE A 249 18.58 -10.55 1.00
N LEU A 250 19.71 -9.95 0.62
CA LEU A 250 19.80 -9.13 -0.60
C LEU A 250 19.50 -9.94 -1.87
N SER A 251 19.97 -11.19 -1.92
CA SER A 251 19.67 -12.07 -3.05
C SER A 251 18.17 -12.38 -3.12
N LEU A 252 17.52 -12.61 -1.98
CA LEU A 252 16.08 -12.85 -1.90
C LEU A 252 15.26 -11.61 -2.29
N THR A 253 15.59 -10.43 -1.74
CA THR A 253 14.90 -9.18 -2.07
C THR A 253 15.03 -8.82 -3.54
N ASN A 254 16.23 -8.93 -4.13
CA ASN A 254 16.43 -8.77 -5.57
C ASN A 254 15.71 -9.83 -6.41
N PHE A 255 15.54 -11.04 -5.88
CA PHE A 255 14.79 -12.08 -6.57
C PHE A 255 13.29 -11.78 -6.58
N PHE A 256 12.74 -11.28 -5.47
CA PHE A 256 11.31 -11.00 -5.29
C PHE A 256 10.87 -9.58 -5.69
N SER A 257 11.78 -8.69 -6.06
CA SER A 257 11.46 -7.34 -6.57
C SER A 257 10.77 -7.33 -7.95
N ASN A 258 10.53 -8.50 -8.55
CA ASN A 258 9.77 -8.66 -9.77
C ASN A 258 8.30 -8.96 -9.43
N LEU A 259 7.37 -8.18 -10.00
CA LEU A 259 5.93 -8.26 -9.75
C LEU A 259 5.37 -9.68 -9.89
N SER A 260 5.66 -10.36 -11.00
CA SER A 260 5.18 -11.72 -11.25
C SER A 260 5.64 -12.71 -10.17
N ARG A 261 6.84 -12.52 -9.60
CA ARG A 261 7.32 -13.37 -8.51
C ARG A 261 6.66 -13.02 -7.18
N THR A 262 6.37 -11.74 -6.95
CA THR A 262 5.61 -11.30 -5.77
C THR A 262 4.19 -11.87 -5.81
N GLU A 263 3.49 -11.76 -6.93
CA GLU A 263 2.13 -12.31 -7.12
C GLU A 263 2.07 -13.82 -6.90
N ASN A 264 3.04 -14.56 -7.46
CA ASN A 264 3.12 -16.01 -7.26
C ASN A 264 3.38 -16.39 -5.78
N LEU A 265 4.02 -15.52 -5.01
CA LEU A 265 4.31 -15.75 -3.59
C LEU A 265 3.10 -15.39 -2.70
N THR A 266 2.45 -14.26 -2.98
CA THR A 266 1.34 -13.76 -2.16
C THR A 266 0.01 -14.42 -2.54
N GLY A 267 -0.10 -14.97 -3.75
CA GLY A 267 -1.37 -15.41 -4.32
C GLY A 267 -2.32 -14.25 -4.63
N ALA A 268 -1.86 -13.01 -4.52
CA ALA A 268 -2.64 -11.83 -4.86
C ALA A 268 -2.60 -11.60 -6.38
N ASN A 269 -3.77 -11.36 -6.96
CA ASN A 269 -3.88 -10.96 -8.36
C ASN A 269 -3.67 -9.45 -8.47
N LEU A 270 -2.42 -8.99 -8.41
CA LEU A 270 -2.11 -7.55 -8.44
C LEU A 270 -2.40 -6.97 -9.83
N GLU A 271 -2.31 -7.77 -10.89
CA GLU A 271 -2.77 -7.43 -12.25
C GLU A 271 -4.27 -7.09 -12.34
N SER A 272 -5.11 -7.49 -11.36
CA SER A 272 -6.52 -7.12 -11.34
C SER A 272 -6.79 -5.71 -10.80
N LEU A 273 -5.78 -5.06 -10.22
CA LEU A 273 -5.91 -3.68 -9.76
C LEU A 273 -6.01 -2.74 -10.97
N PRO A 274 -6.78 -1.64 -10.86
CA PRO A 274 -6.95 -0.68 -11.95
C PRO A 274 -5.72 0.26 -12.06
N ILE A 275 -4.52 -0.33 -12.04
CA ILE A 275 -3.22 0.36 -12.06
C ILE A 275 -2.37 -0.33 -13.13
N SER A 276 -1.64 0.45 -13.91
CA SER A 276 -0.76 -0.12 -14.94
C SER A 276 0.28 -1.07 -14.33
N THR A 277 0.59 -2.17 -15.03
CA THR A 277 1.61 -3.14 -14.60
C THR A 277 2.98 -2.46 -14.39
N SER A 278 3.30 -1.42 -15.17
CA SER A 278 4.54 -0.63 -15.00
C SER A 278 4.57 0.15 -13.69
N THR A 279 3.44 0.76 -13.30
CA THR A 279 3.32 1.48 -12.03
C THR A 279 3.41 0.49 -10.86
N LEU A 280 2.68 -0.64 -10.93
CA LEU A 280 2.75 -1.70 -9.92
C LEU A 280 4.18 -2.26 -9.76
N GLN A 281 4.86 -2.55 -10.88
CA GLN A 281 6.25 -2.99 -10.85
C GLN A 281 7.18 -1.93 -10.21
N SER A 282 6.91 -0.64 -10.45
CA SER A 282 7.70 0.45 -9.86
C SER A 282 7.48 0.55 -8.35
N ILE A 283 6.23 0.46 -7.90
CA ILE A 283 5.88 0.42 -6.47
C ILE A 283 6.55 -0.79 -5.80
N VAL A 284 6.44 -1.99 -6.38
CA VAL A 284 7.08 -3.21 -5.85
C VAL A 284 8.60 -3.01 -5.75
N THR A 285 9.22 -2.48 -6.80
CA THR A 285 10.67 -2.23 -6.81
C THR A 285 11.06 -1.25 -5.70
N PHE A 286 10.27 -0.20 -5.52
CA PHE A 286 10.46 0.79 -4.46
C PHE A 286 10.29 0.20 -3.06
N THR A 287 9.27 -0.63 -2.83
CA THR A 287 9.09 -1.37 -1.57
C THR A 287 10.34 -2.18 -1.24
N PHE A 288 10.86 -2.94 -2.20
CA PHE A 288 12.05 -3.77 -1.98
C PHE A 288 13.34 -2.94 -1.84
N SER A 289 13.45 -1.76 -2.46
CA SER A 289 14.61 -0.89 -2.26
C SER A 289 14.69 -0.35 -0.84
N GLU A 290 13.55 0.00 -0.24
CA GLU A 290 13.48 0.45 1.16
C GLU A 290 13.87 -0.65 2.17
N MET A 291 13.78 -1.93 1.77
CA MET A 291 14.22 -3.06 2.59
C MET A 291 15.75 -3.31 2.54
N THR A 292 16.52 -2.60 1.71
CA THR A 292 17.95 -2.89 1.49
C THR A 292 18.90 -2.32 2.54
N LEU A 293 18.47 -1.37 3.36
CA LEU A 293 19.35 -0.70 4.34
C LEU A 293 19.95 -1.70 5.35
N MET A 294 19.09 -2.52 5.96
CA MET A 294 19.50 -3.49 6.99
C MET A 294 20.50 -4.55 6.50
N PRO A 295 20.28 -5.24 5.37
CA PRO A 295 21.25 -6.20 4.90
C PRO A 295 22.58 -5.56 4.47
N ILE A 296 22.58 -4.30 4.00
CA ILE A 296 23.83 -3.55 3.74
C ILE A 296 24.59 -3.33 5.06
N LEU A 297 23.90 -2.92 6.13
CA LEU A 297 24.52 -2.79 7.45
C LEU A 297 25.09 -4.11 7.96
N PHE A 298 24.39 -5.23 7.71
CA PHE A 298 24.91 -6.57 8.02
C PHE A 298 26.17 -6.86 7.19
N LEU A 299 26.16 -6.60 5.88
CA LEU A 299 27.34 -6.81 5.05
C LEU A 299 28.55 -6.02 5.55
N VAL A 300 28.40 -4.71 5.76
CA VAL A 300 29.49 -3.84 6.25
C VAL A 300 29.94 -4.27 7.64
N GLY A 301 29.01 -4.48 8.58
CA GLY A 301 29.33 -4.92 9.94
C GLY A 301 30.04 -6.27 9.96
N GLY A 302 29.63 -7.20 9.10
CA GLY A 302 30.25 -8.50 8.94
C GLY A 302 31.68 -8.43 8.43
N VAL A 303 31.98 -7.56 7.44
CA VAL A 303 33.36 -7.30 6.98
C VAL A 303 34.22 -6.75 8.12
N VAL A 304 33.73 -5.75 8.85
CA VAL A 304 34.47 -5.11 9.95
C VAL A 304 34.80 -6.14 11.05
N LEU A 305 33.81 -6.93 11.47
CA LEU A 305 33.98 -7.96 12.49
C LEU A 305 34.96 -9.06 12.04
N PHE A 306 34.90 -9.45 10.78
CA PHE A 306 35.84 -10.41 10.20
C PHE A 306 37.29 -9.88 10.25
N ILE A 307 37.53 -8.65 9.80
CA ILE A 307 38.86 -8.02 9.80
C ILE A 307 39.39 -7.89 11.24
N LEU A 308 38.56 -7.41 12.18
CA LEU A 308 38.93 -7.32 13.60
C LEU A 308 39.31 -8.68 14.18
N GLY A 309 38.54 -9.72 13.86
CA GLY A 309 38.83 -11.09 14.25
C GLY A 309 40.18 -11.59 13.72
N VAL A 310 40.53 -11.28 12.46
CA VAL A 310 41.86 -11.57 11.87
C VAL A 310 42.98 -10.88 12.62
N VAL A 311 42.84 -9.58 12.92
CA VAL A 311 43.87 -8.80 13.63
C VAL A 311 44.09 -9.35 15.05
N ILE A 312 43.01 -9.62 15.78
CA ILE A 312 43.07 -10.16 17.16
C ILE A 312 43.68 -11.57 17.16
N HIS A 313 43.28 -12.43 16.21
CA HIS A 313 43.84 -13.77 16.11
C HIS A 313 45.34 -13.75 15.82
N LYS A 314 45.78 -12.86 14.93
CA LYS A 314 47.21 -12.71 14.58
C LYS A 314 48.05 -12.16 15.74
N ARG A 315 47.50 -11.25 16.56
CA ARG A 315 48.18 -10.74 17.76
C ARG A 315 48.27 -11.81 18.86
N GLY A 316 47.20 -12.56 19.09
CA GLY A 316 47.17 -13.61 20.13
C GLY A 316 48.02 -14.85 19.84
N ASN A 317 48.46 -15.07 18.59
CA ASN A 317 49.43 -16.13 18.24
C ASN A 317 50.90 -15.66 18.32
N LYS A 318 51.14 -14.35 18.52
CA LYS A 318 52.50 -13.77 18.64
C LYS A 318 52.94 -13.55 20.10
N ALA A 319 52.04 -13.75 21.06
CA ALA A 319 52.29 -13.75 22.49
C ALA A 319 52.25 -15.19 23.01
#